data_AF-A0A1F6TN10-F1
#
_entry.id   AF-A0A1F6TN10-F1
#
_cell.length_a   1.000
_cell.length_b   1.000
_cell.length_c   1.000
_cell.angle_alpha   90.00
_cell.angle_beta   90.00
_cell.angle_gamma   90.00
#
_symmetry.space_group_name_H-M   'P 1'
#
loop_
_entity.id
_entity.type
_entity.pdbx_description
1 polymer ?
#
loop_
_entity_poly.entity_id
_entity_poly.type
_entity_poly.pdbx_seq_one_letter_code
_entity_poly.pdbx_strand_id
1 'polypeptide(L)' 'MSRTCSLCGKTGKMVWKLVKLRGKFNPTINKRKHANLQLVTLASGKKVKACAKCIKAMGKTK' A
#
# COMPACT_ATOMS: atom_id res chain seq x y z
N MET A 1 5.56 9.24 -12.77
CA MET A 1 4.74 8.03 -12.53
C MET A 1 4.27 8.02 -11.08
N SER A 2 2.96 8.18 -10.83
CA SER A 2 2.42 8.22 -9.47
C SER A 2 2.63 6.86 -8.77
N ARG A 3 3.08 6.87 -7.50
CA ARG A 3 3.19 5.64 -6.68
C ARG A 3 1.80 5.22 -6.21
N THR A 4 0.98 4.76 -7.17
CA THR A 4 -0.43 4.42 -6.99
C THR A 4 -0.72 3.04 -7.55
N CYS A 5 -1.63 2.31 -6.89
CA CYS A 5 -2.09 1.02 -7.40
C CYS A 5 -3.04 1.24 -8.58
N SER A 6 -2.75 0.64 -9.73
CA SER A 6 -3.61 0.73 -10.92
C SER A 6 -4.97 0.04 -10.77
N LEU A 7 -5.12 -0.89 -9.81
CA LEU A 7 -6.36 -1.65 -9.62
C LEU A 7 -7.31 -1.08 -8.57
N CYS A 8 -6.78 -0.46 -7.51
CA CYS A 8 -7.60 0.02 -6.38
C CYS A 8 -7.29 1.46 -5.95
N GLY A 9 -6.45 2.17 -6.70
CA GLY A 9 -6.11 3.58 -6.42
C GLY A 9 -5.29 3.81 -5.15
N LYS A 10 -4.92 2.76 -4.40
CA LYS A 10 -4.15 2.91 -3.15
C LYS A 10 -2.90 3.75 -3.36
N THR A 11 -2.80 4.81 -2.56
CA THR A 11 -1.69 5.74 -2.54
C THR A 11 -0.95 5.66 -1.19
N GLY A 12 0.21 6.31 -1.11
CA GLY A 12 0.90 6.48 0.17
C GLY A 12 0.23 7.55 1.02
N LYS A 13 0.01 7.27 2.31
CA LYS A 13 -0.60 8.20 3.27
C LYS A 13 0.40 8.74 4.27
N MET A 14 0.20 9.98 4.71
CA MET A 14 0.93 10.55 5.84
C MET A 14 0.32 10.03 7.15
N VAL A 15 1.16 9.59 8.06
CA VAL A 15 0.74 9.15 9.39
C VAL A 15 1.73 9.62 10.44
N TRP A 16 1.23 9.83 11.65
CA TRP A 16 2.08 10.13 12.79
C TRP A 16 2.71 8.85 13.32
N LYS A 17 4.00 8.91 13.68
CA LYS A 17 4.62 7.89 14.51
C LYS A 17 4.17 8.15 15.95
N LEU A 18 3.55 7.15 16.57
CA LEU A 18 3.15 7.20 17.97
C LEU A 18 4.19 6.46 18.83
N VAL A 19 4.53 7.02 19.98
CA VAL A 19 5.38 6.39 21.00
C VAL A 19 4.57 6.26 22.28
N LYS A 20 4.61 5.08 22.93
CA LYS A 20 3.90 4.85 24.19
C LYS A 20 4.73 5.39 25.35
N LEU A 21 4.20 6.36 26.08
CA LEU A 21 4.81 6.95 27.27
C LEU A 21 3.87 6.77 28.45
N ARG A 22 4.33 6.03 29.47
CA ARG A 22 3.64 5.83 30.76
C ARG A 22 2.13 5.55 30.65
N GLY A 23 1.71 4.81 29.60
CA GLY A 23 0.33 4.39 29.37
C GLY A 23 -0.40 5.05 28.18
N LYS A 24 0.04 6.20 27.68
CA LYS A 24 -0.60 6.91 26.55
C LYS A 24 0.30 6.93 25.30
N PHE A 25 -0.31 6.92 24.11
CA PHE A 25 0.41 7.03 22.84
C PHE A 25 0.51 8.49 22.43
N ASN A 26 1.73 9.03 22.44
CA ASN A 26 1.99 10.40 22.05
C ASN A 26 2.50 10.48 20.60
N PRO A 27 1.95 11.37 19.78
CA PRO A 27 2.43 11.60 18.43
C PRO A 27 3.79 12.30 18.41
N THR A 28 4.68 11.87 17.52
CA THR A 28 6.08 12.38 17.43
C THR A 28 6.36 13.02 16.08
N ILE A 29 6.68 12.22 15.07
CA ILE A 29 7.09 12.68 13.73
C ILE A 29 6.09 12.19 12.69
N ASN A 30 5.84 13.01 11.68
CA ASN A 30 5.09 12.62 10.50
C ASN A 30 5.93 11.72 9.58
N LYS A 31 5.45 10.51 9.32
CA LYS A 31 6.08 9.54 8.40
C LYS A 31 5.12 9.18 7.28
N ARG A 32 5.64 9.11 6.06
CA ARG A 32 4.88 8.59 4.92
C ARG A 32 4.87 7.06 4.95
N LYS A 33 3.67 6.46 4.97
CA LYS A 33 3.47 5.03 4.72
C LYS A 33 3.13 4.81 3.24
N HIS A 34 4.02 4.12 2.53
CA HIS A 34 3.81 3.80 1.12
C HIS A 34 2.88 2.60 0.95
N ALA A 35 2.13 2.58 -0.16
CA ALA A 35 1.44 1.37 -0.58
C ALA A 35 2.47 0.30 -1.01
N ASN A 36 2.25 -0.96 -0.63
CA ASN A 36 3.08 -2.09 -1.06
C ASN A 36 2.78 -2.42 -2.53
N LEU A 37 3.38 -1.67 -3.44
CA LEU A 37 3.21 -1.77 -4.89
C LEU A 37 4.26 -2.70 -5.49
N GLN A 38 3.83 -3.61 -6.35
CA GLN A 38 4.68 -4.55 -7.09
C GLN A 38 4.28 -4.53 -8.57
N LEU A 39 5.20 -4.90 -9.45
CA LEU A 39 4.90 -5.05 -10.88
C LEU A 39 4.30 -6.43 -11.13
N VAL A 40 3.17 -6.47 -11.83
CA VAL A 40 2.47 -7.72 -12.18
C VAL A 40 2.00 -7.67 -13.61
N THR A 41 2.05 -8.85 -14.25
CA THR A 41 1.50 -9.08 -15.59
C THR A 41 0.05 -9.49 -15.46
N LEU A 42 -0.85 -8.75 -16.09
CA LEU A 42 -2.27 -9.11 -16.19
C LEU A 42 -2.46 -10.27 -17.16
N ALA A 43 -3.60 -10.96 -17.08
CA ALA A 43 -3.99 -12.00 -18.05
C ALA A 43 -4.01 -11.47 -19.50
N SER A 44 -4.20 -10.16 -19.68
CA SER A 44 -4.12 -9.47 -20.97
C SER A 44 -2.67 -9.22 -21.47
N GLY A 45 -1.65 -9.75 -20.81
CA GLY A 45 -0.22 -9.55 -21.13
C GLY A 45 0.38 -8.19 -20.74
N LYS A 46 -0.43 -7.24 -20.25
CA LYS A 46 0.03 -5.89 -19.87
C LYS A 46 0.68 -5.91 -18.48
N LYS A 47 1.79 -5.18 -18.30
CA LYS A 47 2.45 -4.97 -17.00
C LYS A 47 1.86 -3.75 -16.29
N VAL A 48 1.42 -3.92 -15.06
CA VAL A 48 0.86 -2.84 -14.22
C VAL A 48 1.46 -2.85 -12.82
N LYS A 49 1.48 -1.68 -12.16
CA LYS A 49 1.83 -1.59 -10.73
C LYS A 49 0.58 -1.83 -9.89
N ALA A 50 0.54 -2.98 -9.22
CA ALA A 50 -0.57 -3.40 -8.37
C ALA A 50 -0.12 -3.56 -6.92
N CYS A 51 -1.03 -3.35 -5.96
CA CYS A 51 -0.72 -3.58 -4.56
C CYS A 51 -0.77 -5.08 -4.21
N ALA A 52 0.06 -5.53 -3.27
CA ALA A 52 0.13 -6.94 -2.86
C ALA A 52 -1.24 -7.56 -2.49
N LYS A 53 -2.17 -6.78 -1.91
CA LYS A 53 -3.54 -7.25 -1.61
C LYS A 53 -4.32 -7.59 -2.89
N CYS A 54 -4.22 -6.77 -3.92
CA CYS A 54 -4.90 -7.00 -5.21
C CYS A 54 -4.28 -8.18 -5.95
N ILE A 55 -2.95 -8.31 -5.90
CA ILE A 55 -2.24 -9.44 -6.52
C ILE A 55 -2.68 -10.75 -5.87
N LYS A 56 -2.75 -10.79 -4.54
CA LYS A 56 -3.27 -11.96 -3.81
C LYS A 56 -4.72 -12.27 -4.16
N ALA A 57 -5.56 -11.25 -4.40
CA ALA A 57 -6.95 -11.44 -4.79
C ALA A 57 -7.08 -11.99 -6.22
N MET A 58 -6.21 -11.58 -7.16
CA MET A 58 -6.18 -12.13 -8.52
C MET A 58 -5.90 -13.63 -8.54
N GLY A 59 -5.06 -14.12 -7.63
CA GLY A 59 -4.71 -15.55 -7.54
C GLY A 59 -5.74 -16.42 -6.85
N LYS A 60 -6.86 -15.87 -6.36
CA LYS A 60 -7.95 -16.67 -5.79
C LYS A 60 -8.96 -16.98 -6.89
N THR A 61 -8.97 -18.21 -7.38
CA THR A 61 -10.11 -18.77 -8.11
C THR A 61 -11.32 -18.87 -7.17
N LYS A 62 -12.51 -18.63 -7.71
CA LYS A 62 -13.78 -18.84 -6.99
C LYS A 62 -13.94 -20.32 -6.66
#